data_AF-A0A970MXG5-F1
#
_entry.id   AF-A0A970MXG5-F1
#
_cell.length_a   1.000
_cell.length_b   1.000
_cell.length_c   1.000
_cell.angle_alpha   90.00
_cell.angle_beta   90.00
_cell.angle_gamma   90.00
#
_symmetry.space_group_name_H-M   'P 1'
#
loop_
_entity.id
_entity.type
_entity.pdbx_description
1 polymer ?
#
loop_
_entity_poly.entity_id
_entity_poly.type
_entity_poly.pdbx_seq_one_letter_code
_entity_poly.pdbx_strand_id
1 'polypeptide(L)' 'MPRDPVCGNYVDGDTPYKYELEGRTYYFCGTDCADEFEINYEEYIEVEEQRIQKE' A
#
# COMPACT_ATOMS: atom_id res chain seq x y z
N MET A 1 -1.91 -7.26 -10.36
CA MET A 1 -2.49 -5.96 -9.96
C MET A 1 -2.06 -5.71 -8.53
N PRO A 2 -1.43 -4.56 -8.24
CA PRO A 2 -1.11 -4.19 -6.87
C PRO A 2 -2.40 -4.13 -6.03
N ARG A 3 -2.27 -4.46 -4.76
CA ARG A 3 -3.36 -4.40 -3.79
C ARG A 3 -3.11 -3.20 -2.89
N ASP A 4 -4.14 -2.40 -2.70
CA ASP A 4 -4.13 -1.32 -1.74
C ASP A 4 -4.02 -1.92 -0.32
N PRO A 5 -2.97 -1.59 0.45
CA PRO A 5 -2.77 -2.14 1.79
C PRO A 5 -3.78 -1.63 2.82
N VAL A 6 -4.42 -0.48 2.56
CA VAL A 6 -5.39 0.15 3.46
C VAL A 6 -6.76 -0.51 3.32
N CYS A 7 -7.31 -0.49 2.11
CA CYS A 7 -8.66 -1.02 1.87
C CYS A 7 -8.68 -2.47 1.37
N GLY A 8 -7.56 -2.98 0.90
CA GLY A 8 -7.45 -4.34 0.37
C GLY A 8 -7.99 -4.53 -1.05
N ASN A 9 -8.37 -3.46 -1.74
CA ASN A 9 -8.81 -3.51 -3.14
C ASN A 9 -7.65 -3.69 -4.11
N TYR A 10 -7.90 -4.34 -5.24
CA TYR A 10 -6.93 -4.38 -6.34
C TYR A 10 -7.02 -3.08 -7.13
N VAL A 11 -5.86 -2.48 -7.37
CA VAL A 11 -5.74 -1.21 -8.09
C VAL A 11 -4.90 -1.40 -9.36
N ASP A 12 -5.05 -0.47 -10.29
CA ASP A 12 -4.21 -0.45 -11.48
C ASP A 12 -2.80 0.02 -11.12
N GLY A 13 -1.78 -0.55 -11.77
CA GLY A 13 -0.39 -0.12 -11.57
C GLY A 13 -0.10 1.27 -12.13
N ASP A 14 -0.98 1.81 -12.98
CA ASP A 14 -0.89 3.16 -13.55
C ASP A 14 -1.58 4.23 -12.67
N THR A 15 -2.04 3.88 -11.46
CA THR A 15 -2.67 4.85 -10.55
C THR A 15 -1.70 5.98 -10.18
N PRO A 16 -2.15 7.25 -10.17
CA PRO A 16 -1.35 8.36 -9.67
C PRO A 16 -1.17 8.31 -8.15
N TYR A 17 -2.01 7.55 -7.44
CA TYR A 17 -1.95 7.40 -5.99
C TYR A 17 -0.96 6.30 -5.63
N LYS A 18 0.31 6.67 -5.48
CA LYS A 18 1.39 5.76 -5.13
C LYS A 18 2.33 6.39 -4.12
N TYR A 19 2.92 5.55 -3.28
CA TYR A 19 3.86 5.97 -2.25
C TYR A 19 5.10 5.08 -2.29
N GLU A 20 6.27 5.70 -2.33
CA GLU A 20 7.55 4.98 -2.36
C GLU A 20 8.18 5.00 -0.97
N LEU A 21 8.37 3.82 -0.39
CA LEU A 21 8.89 3.67 0.95
C LEU A 21 9.82 2.45 1.03
N GLU A 22 11.01 2.64 1.58
CA GLU A 22 12.03 1.60 1.72
C GLU A 22 12.34 0.84 0.42
N GLY A 23 12.25 1.53 -0.73
CA GLY A 23 12.47 0.94 -2.06
C GLY A 23 11.31 0.09 -2.59
N ARG A 24 10.15 0.11 -1.92
CA ARG A 24 8.89 -0.49 -2.38
C ARG A 24 7.91 0.60 -2.80
N THR A 25 7.17 0.33 -3.89
CA THR A 25 6.08 1.20 -4.35
C THR A 25 4.76 0.61 -3.92
N TYR A 26 4.04 1.33 -3.07
CA TYR A 26 2.67 1.04 -2.65
C TYR A 26 1.70 1.79 -3.56
N TYR A 27 0.57 1.17 -3.88
CA TYR A 27 -0.43 1.72 -4.79
C TYR A 27 -1.78 1.77 -4.09
N PHE A 28 -2.52 2.86 -4.29
CA PHE A 28 -3.77 3.14 -3.59
C PHE A 28 -4.91 3.36 -4.57
N CYS A 29 -6.13 3.08 -4.11
CA CYS A 29 -7.33 3.25 -4.93
C CYS A 29 -7.78 4.72 -5.03
N GLY A 30 -7.28 5.58 -4.13
CA GLY A 30 -7.64 6.99 -4.04
C GLY A 30 -6.76 7.75 -3.06
N THR A 31 -6.99 9.07 -2.97
CA THR A 31 -6.28 9.96 -2.03
C THR A 31 -6.51 9.59 -0.58
N ASP A 32 -7.75 9.24 -0.19
CA ASP A 32 -8.05 8.92 1.21
C ASP A 32 -7.24 7.72 1.74
N CYS A 33 -7.02 6.69 0.90
CA CYS A 33 -6.19 5.55 1.25
C CYS A 33 -4.70 5.90 1.26
N ALA A 34 -4.25 6.78 0.37
CA ALA A 34 -2.86 7.25 0.38
C ALA A 34 -2.55 8.08 1.63
N ASP A 35 -3.46 8.97 2.03
CA ASP A 35 -3.33 9.82 3.21
C ASP A 35 -3.36 8.99 4.50
N GLU A 36 -4.28 8.02 4.62
CA GLU A 36 -4.33 7.08 5.74
C GLU A 36 -3.05 6.25 5.84
N PHE A 37 -2.55 5.77 4.69
CA PHE A 37 -1.28 5.06 4.65
C PHE A 37 -0.11 5.94 5.09
N GLU A 38 -0.05 7.22 4.67
CA GLU A 38 1.03 8.12 5.10
C GLU A 38 1.02 8.36 6.61
N ILE A 39 -0.15 8.41 7.25
CA ILE A 39 -0.29 8.60 8.70
C ILE A 39 0.10 7.32 9.47
N ASN A 40 -0.30 6.16 8.97
CA ASN A 40 -0.18 4.87 9.66
C ASN A 40 0.74 3.86 8.93
N TYR A 41 1.73 4.34 8.18
CA TYR A 41 2.54 3.51 7.27
C TYR A 41 3.24 2.36 7.98
N GLU A 42 3.70 2.57 9.22
CA GLU A 42 4.41 1.55 10.01
C GLU A 42 3.55 0.30 10.21
N GLU A 43 2.27 0.46 10.57
CA GLU A 43 1.35 -0.66 10.80
C GLU A 43 1.08 -1.43 9.49
N TYR A 44 0.86 -0.71 8.39
CA TYR A 44 0.59 -1.33 7.10
C TYR A 44 1.81 -2.05 6.52
N ILE A 45 3.02 -1.55 6.75
CA ILE A 45 4.26 -2.22 6.33
C ILE A 45 4.47 -3.48 7.13
N GLU A 46 4.33 -3.44 8.45
CA GLU A 46 4.47 -4.64 9.29
C GLU A 46 3.50 -5.75 8.84
N VAL A 47 2.24 -5.40 8.56
CA VAL A 47 1.25 -6.34 8.05
C VAL A 47 1.65 -6.89 6.68
N GLU A 48 2.13 -6.05 5.76
CA GLU A 48 2.51 -6.49 4.41
C GLU A 48 3.79 -7.34 4.41
N GLU A 49 4.77 -7.02 5.26
CA GLU A 49 5.97 -7.82 5.45
C GLU A 49 5.68 -9.20 6.02
N GLN A 50 4.78 -9.28 7.00
CA GLN A 50 4.33 -10.55 7.55
C GLN A 50 3.60 -11.40 6.52
N ARG A 51 2.90 -10.78 5.56
CA ARG A 51 2.24 -11.50 4.45
C ARG A 51 3.28 -12.08 3.49
N ILE A 52 4.27 -11.28 3.07
CA ILE A 52 5.32 -11.72 2.13
C ILE A 52 6.19 -12.83 2.73
N GLN A 53 6.50 -12.80 4.03
CA GLN A 53 7.30 -13.84 4.68
C GLN A 53 6.57 -15.18 4.84
N LYS A 54 5.26 -15.24 4.56
CA LYS A 54 4.43 -16.44 4.75
C LYS A 54 4.13 -17.20 3.45
N GLU A 55 4.59 -16.72 2.30
CA GLU A 55 4.43 -17.36 0.98
C GLU A 55 5.70 -18.05 0.48
#